data_AF-A0A7S2RM74-F1
#
_entry.id   AF-A0A7S2RM74-F1
#
_cell.length_a   1.000
_cell.length_b   1.000
_cell.length_c   1.000
_cell.angle_alpha   90.00
_cell.angle_beta   90.00
_cell.angle_gamma   90.00
#
_symmetry.space_group_name_H-M   'P 1'
#
loop_
_entity.id
_entity.type
_entity.pdbx_description
1 polymer ?
#
loop_
_entity_poly.entity_id
_entity_poly.type
_entity_poly.pdbx_seq_one_letter_code
_entity_poly.pdbx_strand_id
1 'polypeptide(L)'
;STLQRKIHTMYDLKGSTHGRQASIKDRETGGVLKDLDLVSDAKMFKLGPKRADLFRAQMEADAKFLSEMKIMDYSLLVGIHDRTLRDQDELELVREESTTSAGP
;
A
#
# COMPACT_ATOMS: atom_id res chain seq x y z
N SER A 1 -20.69 -4.24 12.35
CA SER A 1 -20.00 -3.16 11.63
C SER A 1 -18.81 -3.78 10.90
N THR A 2 -18.62 -3.49 9.62
CA THR A 2 -17.44 -3.96 8.89
C THR A 2 -16.24 -3.14 9.36
N LEU A 3 -15.41 -3.69 10.24
CA LEU A 3 -14.14 -3.09 10.64
C LEU A 3 -13.35 -2.72 9.37
N GLN A 4 -13.19 -1.43 9.14
CA GLN A 4 -12.41 -0.91 8.02
C GLN A 4 -10.95 -1.35 8.24
N ARG A 5 -10.41 -2.14 7.33
CA ARG A 5 -9.01 -2.58 7.42
C ARG A 5 -8.09 -1.39 7.18
N LYS A 6 -7.36 -0.95 8.20
CA LYS A 6 -6.36 0.12 8.10
C LYS A 6 -5.29 -0.24 7.07
N ILE A 7 -4.94 0.70 6.21
CA ILE A 7 -3.79 0.57 5.31
C ILE A 7 -2.57 1.07 6.05
N HIS A 8 -1.57 0.22 6.21
CA HIS A 8 -0.34 0.53 6.96
C HIS A 8 0.78 0.99 6.04
N THR A 9 0.72 0.63 4.76
CA THR A 9 1.70 1.07 3.76
C THR A 9 0.98 1.28 2.44
N MET A 10 1.32 2.37 1.76
CA MET A 10 0.76 2.70 0.45
C MET A 10 1.89 2.93 -0.54
N TYR A 11 1.75 2.39 -1.75
CA TYR A 11 2.64 2.64 -2.87
C TYR A 11 1.87 3.20 -4.05
N ASP A 12 2.40 4.25 -4.67
CA ASP A 12 2.10 4.66 -6.04
C ASP A 12 3.20 4.05 -6.91
N LEU A 13 2.86 3.18 -7.87
CA LEU A 13 3.83 2.50 -8.74
C LEU A 13 3.54 2.80 -10.21
N LYS A 14 4.55 3.30 -10.93
CA LYS A 14 4.45 3.63 -12.37
C LYS A 14 5.31 2.74 -13.26
N GLY A 15 6.29 2.04 -12.70
CA GLY A 15 7.32 1.29 -13.43
C GLY A 15 8.48 2.15 -13.96
N SER A 16 8.41 3.47 -13.82
CA SER A 16 9.52 4.39 -14.15
C SER A 16 10.41 4.68 -12.93
N THR A 17 11.56 5.33 -13.14
CA THR A 17 12.53 5.62 -12.07
C THR A 17 12.70 7.11 -11.78
N HIS A 18 12.55 7.98 -12.78
CA HIS A 18 12.75 9.41 -12.61
C HIS A 18 11.62 10.03 -11.77
N GLY A 19 11.97 10.69 -10.66
CA GLY A 19 10.98 11.29 -9.74
C GLY A 19 10.16 10.27 -8.94
N ARG A 20 10.58 9.00 -8.93
CA ARG A 20 9.87 7.88 -8.30
C ARG A 20 10.44 7.45 -6.96
N GLN A 21 10.92 8.42 -6.19
CA GLN A 21 11.26 8.28 -4.77
C GLN A 21 10.35 9.16 -3.93
N ALA A 22 9.88 8.66 -2.80
CA ALA A 22 9.11 9.42 -1.83
C ALA A 22 9.97 10.52 -1.19
N SER A 23 9.31 11.59 -0.71
CA SER A 23 10.02 12.60 0.07
C SER A 23 10.41 12.04 1.44
N ILE A 24 11.39 12.66 2.09
CA ILE A 24 11.77 12.30 3.47
C ILE A 24 10.56 12.41 4.39
N LYS A 25 9.80 13.50 4.27
CA LYS A 25 8.57 13.71 5.03
C LYS A 25 7.56 12.57 4.84
N ASP A 26 7.31 12.17 3.59
CA ASP A 26 6.38 11.05 3.32
C ASP A 26 6.86 9.75 3.96
N ARG A 27 8.17 9.48 3.93
CA ARG A 27 8.73 8.29 4.60
C ARG A 27 8.53 8.32 6.12
N GLU A 28 8.76 9.48 6.74
CA GLU A 28 8.64 9.65 8.19
C GLU A 28 7.19 9.63 8.67
N THR A 29 6.24 10.15 7.89
CA THR A 29 4.83 10.23 8.28
C THR A 29 3.98 9.06 7.80
N GLY A 30 4.58 8.03 7.18
CA GLY A 30 3.83 6.91 6.58
C GLY A 30 2.97 7.32 5.36
N GLY A 31 3.44 8.33 4.62
CA GLY A 31 2.86 8.77 3.35
C GLY A 31 3.04 7.76 2.21
N VAL A 32 2.76 8.20 0.99
CA VAL A 32 2.77 7.31 -0.19
C VAL A 32 4.19 7.08 -0.69
N LEU A 33 4.61 5.82 -0.67
CA LEU A 33 5.90 5.36 -1.19
C LEU A 33 5.84 5.18 -2.72
N LYS A 34 7.00 5.15 -3.38
CA LYS A 34 7.09 5.05 -4.85
C LYS A 34 7.97 3.88 -5.30
N ASP A 35 8.20 3.77 -6.61
CA ASP A 35 8.91 2.65 -7.25
C ASP A 35 10.32 2.43 -6.66
N LEU A 36 11.10 3.49 -6.46
CA LEU A 36 12.45 3.38 -5.91
C LEU A 36 12.46 2.99 -4.43
N ASP A 37 11.41 3.34 -3.68
CA ASP A 37 11.26 2.92 -2.28
C ASP A 37 10.98 1.42 -2.20
N LEU A 38 10.11 0.90 -3.09
CA LEU A 38 9.81 -0.53 -3.15
C LEU A 38 11.09 -1.36 -3.43
N VAL A 39 11.92 -0.87 -4.35
CA VAL A 39 13.20 -1.50 -4.72
C VAL A 39 14.21 -1.38 -3.58
N SER A 40 14.37 -0.19 -2.97
CA SER A 40 15.34 0.03 -1.89
C SER A 40 15.04 -0.82 -0.67
N ASP A 41 13.76 -1.00 -0.37
CA ASP A 41 13.29 -1.77 0.79
C ASP A 41 13.32 -3.28 0.50
N ALA A 42 13.74 -3.69 -0.70
CA ALA A 42 13.77 -5.07 -1.20
C ALA A 42 12.43 -5.81 -0.98
N LYS A 43 11.31 -5.09 -1.10
CA LYS A 43 9.98 -5.66 -0.87
C LYS A 43 9.41 -6.30 -2.14
N MET A 44 8.67 -7.38 -1.93
CA MET A 44 7.97 -8.09 -2.99
C MET A 44 6.57 -8.49 -2.54
N PHE A 45 5.60 -8.38 -3.45
CA PHE A 45 4.23 -8.82 -3.19
C PHE A 45 4.06 -10.30 -3.54
N LYS A 46 3.82 -11.14 -2.53
CA LYS A 46 3.63 -12.58 -2.70
C LYS A 46 2.13 -12.90 -2.75
N LEU A 47 1.61 -13.10 -3.96
CA LEU A 47 0.18 -13.40 -4.18
C LEU A 47 -0.13 -14.91 -4.23
N GLY A 48 0.89 -15.75 -4.42
CA GLY A 48 0.73 -17.16 -4.79
C GLY A 48 0.40 -17.33 -6.29
N PRO A 49 0.67 -18.50 -6.88
CA PRO A 49 0.69 -18.68 -8.34
C PRO A 49 -0.64 -18.32 -9.00
N LYS A 50 -1.75 -18.91 -8.55
CA LYS A 50 -3.08 -18.67 -9.13
C LYS A 50 -3.51 -17.20 -9.12
N ARG A 51 -3.30 -16.49 -8.00
CA ARG A 51 -3.67 -15.07 -7.89
C ARG A 51 -2.72 -14.18 -8.66
N ALA A 52 -1.43 -14.52 -8.70
CA ALA A 52 -0.45 -13.81 -9.50
C ALA A 52 -0.79 -13.89 -10.99
N ASP A 53 -1.21 -15.04 -11.49
CA ASP A 53 -1.60 -15.21 -12.89
C ASP A 53 -2.85 -14.41 -13.24
N LEU A 54 -3.88 -14.46 -12.38
CA LEU A 54 -5.08 -13.63 -12.55
C LEU A 54 -4.77 -12.13 -12.51
N PHE A 55 -3.93 -11.71 -11.56
CA PHE A 55 -3.52 -10.31 -11.44
C PHE A 55 -2.73 -9.86 -12.68
N ARG A 56 -1.78 -10.67 -13.16
CA ARG A 56 -1.00 -10.37 -14.36
C ARG A 56 -1.90 -10.24 -15.59
N ALA A 57 -2.80 -11.21 -15.81
CA ALA A 57 -3.72 -11.18 -16.95
C ALA A 57 -4.59 -9.92 -16.96
N GLN A 58 -5.10 -9.51 -15.78
CA GLN A 58 -5.88 -8.28 -15.65
C GLN A 58 -5.03 -7.03 -15.94
N MET A 59 -3.83 -6.95 -15.35
CA MET A 59 -2.91 -5.82 -15.57
C MET A 59 -2.51 -5.66 -17.04
N GLU A 60 -2.28 -6.76 -17.75
CA GLU A 60 -1.96 -6.76 -19.19
C GLU A 60 -3.15 -6.26 -20.03
N ALA A 61 -4.37 -6.71 -19.71
CA ALA A 61 -5.59 -6.26 -20.38
C ALA A 61 -5.84 -4.75 -20.16
N ASP A 62 -5.69 -4.27 -18.93
CA ASP A 62 -5.90 -2.87 -18.58
C ASP A 62 -4.84 -1.96 -19.20
N ALA A 63 -3.56 -2.36 -19.17
CA ALA A 63 -2.49 -1.61 -19.80
C ALA A 63 -2.68 -1.50 -21.33
N LYS A 64 -3.14 -2.60 -21.97
CA LYS A 64 -3.47 -2.60 -23.41
C LYS A 64 -4.62 -1.64 -23.70
N PHE A 65 -5.70 -1.69 -22.92
CA PHE A 65 -6.83 -0.78 -23.07
C PHE A 65 -6.42 0.70 -22.93
N LEU A 66 -5.66 1.04 -21.89
CA LEU A 66 -5.17 2.41 -21.68
C LEU A 66 -4.28 2.89 -22.83
N SER A 67 -3.43 2.00 -23.35
CA SER A 67 -2.59 2.28 -24.52
C SER A 67 -3.41 2.55 -25.78
N GLU A 68 -4.46 1.77 -26.05
CA GLU A 68 -5.36 1.98 -27.20
C GLU A 68 -6.07 3.34 -27.12
N MET A 69 -6.42 3.77 -25.90
CA MET A 69 -7.02 5.07 -25.61
C MET A 69 -6.00 6.23 -25.59
N LYS A 70 -4.71 5.95 -25.81
CA LYS A 70 -3.60 6.92 -25.71
C LYS A 70 -3.51 7.60 -24.34
N ILE A 71 -3.90 6.89 -23.29
CA ILE A 71 -3.79 7.34 -21.89
C ILE A 71 -2.44 6.87 -21.36
N MET A 72 -1.69 7.78 -20.76
CA MET A 72 -0.38 7.52 -20.14
C MET A 72 -0.34 8.09 -18.72
N ASP A 73 0.81 7.95 -18.05
CA ASP A 73 1.07 8.47 -16.71
C ASP A 73 0.14 7.95 -15.60
N TYR A 74 -0.48 6.81 -15.84
CA TYR A 74 -1.24 6.08 -14.83
C TYR A 74 -0.31 5.35 -13.86
N SER A 75 -0.83 5.13 -12.66
CA SER A 75 -0.15 4.44 -11.57
C SER A 75 -0.98 3.29 -11.07
N LEU A 76 -0.33 2.23 -10.62
CA LEU A 76 -0.91 1.20 -9.77
C LEU A 76 -0.81 1.65 -8.31
N LEU A 77 -1.95 1.97 -7.69
CA LEU A 77 -2.02 2.26 -6.25
C LEU A 77 -2.14 0.97 -5.45
N VAL A 78 -1.17 0.70 -4.58
CA VAL A 78 -1.11 -0.52 -3.76
C VAL A 78 -1.21 -0.16 -2.29
N GLY A 79 -2.31 -0.56 -1.63
CA GLY A 79 -2.48 -0.47 -0.19
C GLY A 79 -2.22 -1.82 0.49
N ILE A 80 -1.37 -1.84 1.51
CA ILE A 80 -1.03 -3.02 2.29
C ILE A 80 -1.65 -2.92 3.68
N HIS A 81 -2.53 -3.86 3.99
CA HIS A 81 -3.00 -4.11 5.34
C HIS A 81 -2.15 -5.22 5.96
N ASP A 82 -1.19 -4.84 6.82
CA ASP A 82 -0.45 -5.79 7.65
C ASP A 82 -1.31 -6.28 8.82
N ARG A 83 -1.44 -7.59 8.96
CA ARG A 83 -2.22 -8.21 10.04
C ARG A 83 -1.48 -8.17 11.36
N THR A 84 -0.15 -8.18 11.38
CA THR A 84 0.62 -8.15 12.63
C THR A 84 0.55 -6.78 13.29
N LEU A 85 0.45 -5.72 12.48
CA LEU A 85 0.28 -4.35 12.96
C LEU A 85 -1.16 -4.09 13.40
N ARG A 86 -2.15 -4.70 12.75
CA ARG A 86 -3.55 -4.62 13.21
C ARG A 86 -3.70 -5.06 14.66
N ASP A 87 -3.10 -6.19 15.03
CA ASP A 87 -3.21 -6.71 16.39
C ASP A 87 -2.57 -5.75 17.40
N GLN A 88 -1.50 -5.04 17.01
CA GLN A 88 -0.87 -3.99 17.82
C GLN A 88 -1.75 -2.76 17.94
N ASP A 89 -2.34 -2.29 16.83
CA ASP A 89 -3.28 -1.17 16.82
C ASP A 89 -4.48 -1.46 17.75
N GLU A 90 -5.05 -2.67 17.68
CA GLU A 90 -6.16 -3.08 18.56
C GLU A 90 -5.74 -3.09 20.04
N LEU A 91 -4.53 -3.54 20.35
CA LEU A 91 -3.97 -3.50 21.70
C LEU A 91 -3.74 -2.08 22.22
N GLU A 92 -3.25 -1.17 21.38
CA GLU A 92 -3.04 0.24 21.73
C GLU A 92 -4.37 0.95 21.99
N LEU A 93 -5.37 0.75 21.13
CA LEU A 93 -6.71 1.31 21.33
C LEU A 93 -7.34 0.87 22.66
N VAL A 94 -7.23 -0.42 23.00
CA VAL A 94 -7.72 -0.95 24.28
C VAL A 94 -6.98 -0.33 25.48
N ARG A 95 -5.67 -0.08 25.35
CA ARG A 95 -4.87 0.59 26.39
C ARG A 95 -5.30 2.04 26.57
N GLU A 96 -5.49 2.79 25.48
CA GLU A 96 -5.91 4.19 25.52
C GLU A 96 -7.32 4.34 26.13
N GLU A 97 -8.27 3.46 25.78
CA GLU A 97 -9.61 3.44 26.38
C GLU A 97 -9.58 3.12 27.88
N SER A 98 -8.68 2.22 28.31
CA SER A 98 -8.47 1.86 29.71
C SER A 98 -7.84 3.00 30.53
N THR A 99 -6.97 3.81 29.93
CA THR A 99 -6.37 4.98 30.59
C THR A 99 -7.29 6.19 30.63
N THR A 100 -8.18 6.33 29.64
CA THR A 100 -9.11 7.49 29.57
C THR A 100 -10.36 7.28 30.43
N SER A 101 -10.72 6.03 30.75
CA SER A 101 -11.78 5.70 31.71
C SER A 101 -11.32 5.75 33.18
N ALA A 102 -10.01 5.91 33.41
CA ALA A 102 -9.42 6.04 34.73
C ALA A 102 -8.97 7.49 35.01
N GLY A 103 -9.94 8.39 35.23
CA GLY A 103 -9.73 9.52 36.14
C GLY A 103 -10.67 10.72 35.96
N PRO A 104 -10.85 11.56 37.01
CA PRO A 104 -10.64 11.31 38.44
C PRO A 104 -11.88 10.78 39.16
#